data_AF-A0A353DHA2-F1
#
_entry.id   AF-A0A353DHA2-F1
#
_cell.length_a   1.000
_cell.length_b   1.000
_cell.length_c   1.000
_cell.angle_alpha   90.00
_cell.angle_beta   90.00
_cell.angle_gamma   90.00
#
_symmetry.space_group_name_H-M   'P 1'
#
loop_
_entity.id
_entity.type
_entity.pdbx_description
1 polymer ?
#
loop_
_entity_poly.entity_id
_entity_poly.type
_entity_poly.pdbx_seq_one_letter_code
_entity_poly.pdbx_strand_id
1 'polypeptide(L)'
;MSPINAVIQHRFKDGERSPWEDLLDEAREEGFAMMIERLVEPLRESLSGFGRRRLGDILRSVEEFDYSGNNTPRGLRDWLVGLEISQAPGDAAVQVMTIHKSKGLGFDVVVLPNLNDEQVPDRAKYEVAKAPGEWVLQTPASWVRSLFPPLVDAEERWEEEQRYEALCLLYVALTRAKQGLYVFLPKESKSRGKAAANWSSMANIVRQSVGDYQSAPGEWPKCVEPREVKEFPKLPALGDAVPLRERTTPSKLKSSGAGFRGGAGAAVGLEVHQLFESIAWLGEGEKPETPQNLAGMIVDHALAV
;
A
#
# COMPACT_ATOMS: atom_id res chain seq x y z
N MET A 1 7.87 18.18 -31.19
CA MET A 1 9.06 17.32 -30.99
C MET A 1 9.33 17.19 -29.50
N SER A 2 9.83 16.04 -29.03
CA SER A 2 10.18 15.85 -27.61
C SER A 2 11.29 16.83 -27.19
N PRO A 3 11.23 17.45 -25.99
CA PRO A 3 12.30 18.30 -25.46
C PRO A 3 13.68 17.61 -25.45
N ILE A 4 13.70 16.30 -25.16
CA ILE A 4 14.93 15.49 -25.17
C ILE A 4 15.53 15.42 -26.58
N ASN A 5 14.69 15.31 -27.62
CA ASN A 5 15.18 15.26 -29.00
C ASN A 5 15.86 16.57 -29.42
N ALA A 6 15.38 17.72 -28.91
CA ALA A 6 16.04 19.01 -29.14
C ALA A 6 17.41 19.06 -28.46
N VAL A 7 17.55 18.50 -27.25
CA VAL A 7 18.84 18.39 -26.57
C VAL A 7 19.81 17.50 -27.33
N ILE A 8 19.37 16.33 -27.82
CA ILE A 8 20.21 15.43 -28.62
C ILE A 8 20.68 16.14 -29.91
N GLN A 9 19.76 16.77 -30.64
CA GLN A 9 20.10 17.49 -31.87
C GLN A 9 21.08 18.65 -31.62
N HIS A 10 20.95 19.33 -30.49
CA HIS A 10 21.87 20.41 -30.12
C HIS A 10 23.24 19.88 -29.68
N ARG A 11 23.27 18.82 -28.86
CA ARG A 11 24.49 18.25 -28.28
C ARG A 11 25.37 17.58 -29.34
N PHE A 12 24.78 16.94 -30.34
CA PHE A 12 25.48 16.14 -31.35
C PHE A 12 25.37 16.72 -32.77
N LYS A 13 25.11 18.04 -32.89
CA LYS A 13 24.85 18.71 -34.17
C LYS A 13 26.00 18.57 -35.19
N ASP A 14 27.22 18.60 -34.71
CA ASP A 14 28.46 18.62 -35.51
C ASP A 14 29.24 17.29 -35.39
N GLY A 15 28.60 16.22 -34.90
CA GLY A 15 29.22 14.92 -34.73
C GLY A 15 29.36 14.15 -36.05
N GLU A 16 30.50 13.49 -36.26
CA GLU A 16 30.70 12.57 -37.39
C GLU A 16 30.00 11.22 -37.19
N ARG A 17 29.63 10.91 -35.94
CA ARG A 17 28.95 9.67 -35.52
C ARG A 17 27.47 9.88 -35.27
N SER A 18 26.75 8.76 -35.20
CA SER A 18 25.35 8.79 -34.78
C SER A 18 25.26 9.22 -33.30
N PRO A 19 24.36 10.14 -32.93
CA PRO A 19 24.15 10.55 -31.54
C PRO A 19 23.86 9.37 -30.59
N TRP A 20 23.31 8.27 -31.12
CA TRP A 20 23.04 7.07 -30.35
C TRP A 20 24.31 6.27 -30.02
N GLU A 21 25.32 6.30 -30.88
CA GLU A 21 26.60 5.63 -30.63
C GLU A 21 27.34 6.35 -29.50
N ASP A 22 27.39 7.68 -29.55
CA ASP A 22 28.03 8.49 -28.50
C ASP A 22 27.31 8.32 -27.14
N LEU A 23 25.97 8.30 -27.12
CA LEU A 23 25.22 8.04 -25.89
C LEU A 23 25.44 6.62 -25.35
N LEU A 24 25.62 5.62 -26.22
CA LEU A 24 25.92 4.25 -25.79
C LEU A 24 27.35 4.13 -25.26
N ASP A 25 28.30 4.85 -25.83
CA ASP A 25 29.67 4.94 -25.30
C ASP A 25 29.67 5.61 -23.92
N GLU A 26 28.94 6.72 -23.73
CA GLU A 26 28.74 7.37 -22.42
C GLU A 26 28.12 6.40 -21.40
N ALA A 27 27.06 5.70 -21.78
CA ALA A 27 26.41 4.73 -20.89
C ALA A 27 27.33 3.55 -20.53
N ARG A 28 28.22 3.14 -21.44
CA ARG A 28 29.20 2.09 -21.18
C ARG A 28 30.30 2.54 -20.21
N GLU A 29 30.74 3.79 -20.31
CA GLU A 29 31.83 4.34 -19.51
C GLU A 29 31.38 4.78 -18.11
N GLU A 30 30.22 5.42 -18.02
CA GLU A 30 29.74 6.06 -16.78
C GLU A 30 28.44 5.46 -16.22
N GLY A 31 27.80 4.53 -16.92
CA GLY A 31 26.50 3.97 -16.56
C GLY A 31 25.33 4.74 -17.20
N PHE A 32 24.16 4.09 -17.26
CA PHE A 32 22.96 4.71 -17.83
C PHE A 32 22.45 5.88 -16.98
N ALA A 33 22.61 5.84 -15.66
CA ALA A 33 22.14 6.91 -14.78
C ALA A 33 22.85 8.24 -15.09
N MET A 34 24.18 8.22 -15.14
CA MET A 34 25.00 9.40 -15.46
C MET A 34 24.74 9.90 -16.88
N MET A 35 24.64 8.99 -17.85
CA MET A 35 24.30 9.33 -19.24
C MET A 35 22.94 10.05 -19.32
N ILE A 36 21.92 9.52 -18.63
CA ILE A 36 20.58 10.14 -18.60
C ILE A 36 20.63 11.48 -17.88
N GLU A 37 21.31 11.59 -16.72
CA GLU A 37 21.42 12.83 -15.96
C GLU A 37 22.02 13.95 -16.82
N ARG A 38 23.14 13.69 -17.50
CA ARG A 38 23.75 14.66 -18.43
C ARG A 38 22.84 15.04 -19.58
N LEU A 39 22.08 14.08 -20.11
CA LEU A 39 21.15 14.32 -21.20
C LEU A 39 19.99 15.25 -20.79
N VAL A 40 19.53 15.17 -19.54
CA VAL A 40 18.38 15.96 -19.06
C VAL A 40 18.76 17.21 -18.30
N GLU A 41 20.03 17.38 -17.91
CA GLU A 41 20.51 18.56 -17.16
C GLU A 41 20.13 19.90 -17.83
N PRO A 42 20.24 20.09 -19.16
CA PRO A 42 19.79 21.33 -19.80
C PRO A 42 18.28 21.61 -19.66
N LEU A 43 17.48 20.57 -19.39
CA LEU A 43 16.04 20.67 -19.20
C LEU A 43 15.65 20.85 -17.73
N ARG A 44 16.59 20.66 -16.79
CA ARG A 44 16.30 20.62 -15.34
C ARG A 44 15.59 21.86 -14.84
N GLU A 45 16.01 23.04 -15.30
CA GLU A 45 15.39 24.29 -14.88
C GLU A 45 13.96 24.48 -15.42
N SER A 46 13.67 23.89 -16.59
CA SER A 46 12.32 23.89 -17.17
C SER A 46 11.35 22.92 -16.48
N LEU A 47 11.86 21.97 -15.68
CA LEU A 47 11.02 21.02 -14.96
C LEU A 47 10.36 21.66 -13.75
N SER A 48 9.08 21.34 -13.55
CA SER A 48 8.36 21.66 -12.31
C SER A 48 9.02 20.98 -11.11
N GLY A 49 8.75 21.45 -9.89
CA GLY A 49 9.26 20.80 -8.67
C GLY A 49 8.88 19.31 -8.58
N PHE A 50 7.72 18.93 -9.11
CA PHE A 50 7.34 17.52 -9.26
C PHE A 50 8.25 16.79 -10.27
N GLY A 51 8.47 17.38 -11.45
CA GLY A 51 9.34 16.80 -12.49
C GLY A 51 10.77 16.59 -12.00
N ARG A 52 11.33 17.54 -11.25
CA ARG A 52 12.69 17.42 -10.67
C ARG A 52 12.78 16.27 -9.65
N ARG A 53 11.77 16.10 -8.78
CA ARG A 53 11.72 14.97 -7.84
C ARG A 53 11.60 13.63 -8.56
N ARG A 54 10.70 13.53 -9.54
CA ARG A 54 10.52 12.31 -10.34
C ARG A 54 11.75 11.93 -11.14
N LEU A 55 12.45 12.91 -11.68
CA LEU A 55 13.74 12.67 -12.32
C LEU A 55 14.73 12.05 -11.32
N GLY A 56 14.81 12.56 -10.10
CA GLY A 56 15.65 11.97 -9.05
C GLY A 56 15.25 10.54 -8.68
N ASP A 57 13.94 10.24 -8.58
CA ASP A 57 13.45 8.88 -8.34
C ASP A 57 13.86 7.92 -9.46
N ILE A 58 13.73 8.36 -10.73
CA ILE A 58 14.11 7.57 -11.91
C ILE A 58 15.62 7.35 -11.91
N LEU A 59 16.43 8.40 -11.75
CA LEU A 59 17.89 8.30 -11.76
C LEU A 59 18.39 7.32 -10.69
N ARG A 60 17.87 7.39 -9.46
CA ARG A 60 18.21 6.42 -8.41
C ARG A 60 17.87 4.98 -8.80
N SER A 61 16.72 4.77 -9.44
CA SER A 61 16.35 3.44 -9.92
C SER A 61 17.25 2.96 -11.06
N VAL A 62 17.70 3.86 -11.93
CA VAL A 62 18.67 3.54 -12.99
C VAL A 62 20.05 3.25 -12.41
N GLU A 63 20.48 3.94 -11.35
CA GLU A 63 21.72 3.61 -10.63
C GLU A 63 21.66 2.18 -10.08
N GLU A 64 20.55 1.78 -9.45
CA GLU A 64 20.33 0.40 -8.98
C GLU A 64 20.42 -0.61 -10.13
N PHE A 65 19.87 -0.25 -11.30
CA PHE A 65 19.99 -1.06 -12.52
C PHE A 65 21.45 -1.16 -12.99
N ASP A 66 22.19 -0.06 -13.02
CA ASP A 66 23.61 -0.04 -13.40
C ASP A 66 24.46 -0.96 -12.50
N TYR A 67 24.11 -1.05 -11.21
CA TYR A 67 24.77 -1.97 -10.26
C TYR A 67 24.34 -3.43 -10.41
N SER A 68 23.22 -3.73 -11.09
CA SER A 68 22.71 -5.10 -11.26
C SER A 68 23.54 -5.97 -12.21
N GLY A 69 24.39 -5.36 -13.04
CA GLY A 69 25.34 -6.05 -13.93
C GLY A 69 24.78 -6.49 -15.29
N ASN A 70 23.48 -6.27 -15.57
CA ASN A 70 22.88 -6.50 -16.89
C ASN A 70 22.62 -5.18 -17.63
N ASN A 71 23.70 -4.46 -17.98
CA ASN A 71 23.63 -3.07 -18.43
C ASN A 71 23.45 -2.99 -19.95
N THR A 72 22.36 -3.56 -20.46
CA THR A 72 21.99 -3.42 -21.87
C THR A 72 20.87 -2.39 -22.04
N PRO A 73 20.80 -1.68 -23.19
CA PRO A 73 19.69 -0.74 -23.44
C PRO A 73 18.31 -1.40 -23.38
N ARG A 74 18.23 -2.68 -23.79
CA ARG A 74 17.00 -3.47 -23.68
C ARG A 74 16.66 -3.80 -22.23
N GLY A 75 17.66 -4.16 -21.44
CA GLY A 75 17.50 -4.39 -20.00
C GLY A 75 17.00 -3.14 -19.27
N LEU A 76 17.57 -1.97 -19.58
CA LEU A 76 17.12 -0.71 -18.99
C LEU A 76 15.67 -0.41 -19.36
N ARG A 77 15.29 -0.60 -20.63
CA ARG A 77 13.89 -0.43 -21.05
C ARG A 77 12.97 -1.33 -20.23
N ASP A 78 13.31 -2.61 -20.08
CA ASP A 78 12.48 -3.58 -19.37
C ASP A 78 12.37 -3.25 -17.87
N TRP A 79 13.48 -2.77 -17.28
CA TRP A 79 13.51 -2.25 -15.92
C TRP A 79 12.58 -1.05 -15.74
N LEU A 80 12.68 -0.05 -16.62
CA LEU A 80 11.87 1.17 -16.55
C LEU A 80 10.37 0.90 -16.81
N VAL A 81 10.03 -0.08 -17.65
CA VAL A 81 8.63 -0.48 -17.90
C VAL A 81 7.98 -1.05 -16.64
N GLY A 82 8.75 -1.77 -15.82
CA GLY A 82 8.28 -2.32 -14.54
C GLY A 82 8.45 -1.40 -13.33
N LEU A 83 8.97 -0.19 -13.52
CA LEU A 83 9.34 0.69 -12.41
C LEU A 83 8.10 1.25 -11.71
N GLU A 84 7.92 0.84 -10.45
CA GLU A 84 6.92 1.41 -9.55
C GLU A 84 7.60 2.26 -8.46
N ILE A 85 7.40 3.57 -8.53
CA ILE A 85 7.94 4.50 -7.52
C ILE A 85 6.90 4.69 -6.42
N SER A 86 7.12 4.04 -5.28
CA SER A 86 6.31 4.27 -4.08
C SER A 86 6.47 5.71 -3.58
N GLN A 87 5.37 6.32 -3.14
CA GLN A 87 5.38 7.64 -2.51
C GLN A 87 4.93 7.48 -1.07
N ALA A 88 5.72 7.99 -0.13
CA ALA A 88 5.32 8.03 1.27
C ALA A 88 4.08 8.94 1.42
N PRO A 89 3.07 8.52 2.19
CA PRO A 89 1.97 9.42 2.56
C PRO A 89 2.54 10.61 3.36
N GLY A 90 2.42 11.82 2.82
CA GLY A 90 2.83 13.05 3.51
C GLY A 90 3.58 14.06 2.65
N ASP A 91 4.34 13.59 1.65
CA ASP A 91 5.27 14.46 0.90
C ASP A 91 4.62 15.24 -0.24
N ALA A 92 3.47 14.77 -0.72
CA ALA A 92 2.72 15.41 -1.78
C ALA A 92 1.60 16.30 -1.21
N ALA A 93 1.47 17.51 -1.79
CA ALA A 93 0.39 18.45 -1.46
C ALA A 93 -1.01 17.87 -1.74
N VAL A 94 -1.12 16.96 -2.73
CA VAL A 94 -2.32 16.20 -3.05
C VAL A 94 -1.95 14.72 -3.13
N GLN A 95 -2.69 13.86 -2.44
CA GLN A 95 -2.44 12.43 -2.39
C GLN A 95 -3.60 11.68 -3.02
N VAL A 96 -3.30 10.86 -4.03
CA VAL A 96 -4.26 9.95 -4.66
C VAL A 96 -4.04 8.55 -4.08
N MET A 97 -5.06 8.01 -3.43
CA MET A 97 -4.98 6.68 -2.82
C MET A 97 -6.36 6.02 -2.81
N THR A 98 -6.37 4.71 -2.56
CA THR A 98 -7.63 3.98 -2.37
C THR A 98 -8.23 4.27 -1.00
N ILE A 99 -9.55 4.11 -0.86
CA ILE A 99 -10.25 4.27 0.43
C ILE A 99 -9.63 3.36 1.49
N HIS A 100 -9.27 2.12 1.14
CA HIS A 100 -8.59 1.20 2.05
C HIS A 100 -7.26 1.77 2.59
N LYS A 101 -6.41 2.33 1.72
CA LYS A 101 -5.13 2.95 2.12
C LYS A 101 -5.31 4.21 2.98
N SER A 102 -6.49 4.82 2.98
CA SER A 102 -6.81 5.99 3.80
C SER A 102 -7.20 5.64 5.24
N LYS A 103 -7.45 4.36 5.57
CA LYS A 103 -7.87 3.94 6.92
C LYS A 103 -6.81 4.31 7.95
N GLY A 104 -7.23 4.99 9.02
CA GLY A 104 -6.32 5.47 10.07
C GLY A 104 -5.61 6.79 9.74
N LEU A 105 -5.73 7.29 8.51
CA LEU A 105 -5.28 8.62 8.12
C LEU A 105 -6.45 9.61 8.18
N GLY A 106 -6.14 10.89 8.36
CA GLY A 106 -7.12 11.97 8.33
C GLY A 106 -6.56 13.17 7.57
N PHE A 107 -7.38 13.75 6.71
CA PHE A 107 -7.00 14.82 5.79
C PHE A 107 -7.86 16.06 6.03
N ASP A 108 -7.31 17.25 5.79
CA ASP A 108 -8.09 18.49 5.94
C ASP A 108 -9.26 18.51 4.93
N VAL A 109 -8.97 18.13 3.69
CA VAL A 109 -9.97 18.01 2.61
C VAL A 109 -9.88 16.63 1.97
N VAL A 110 -11.04 16.01 1.71
CA VAL A 110 -11.16 14.74 0.97
C VAL A 110 -12.06 14.93 -0.22
N VAL A 111 -11.60 14.46 -1.37
CA VAL A 111 -12.35 14.43 -2.62
C VAL A 111 -12.56 12.97 -3.01
N LEU A 112 -13.83 12.56 -3.13
CA LEU A 112 -14.24 11.27 -3.68
C LEU A 112 -14.69 11.50 -5.13
N PRO A 113 -13.78 11.35 -6.12
CA PRO A 113 -14.04 11.78 -7.51
C PRO A 113 -15.06 10.92 -8.25
N ASN A 114 -15.25 9.68 -7.81
CA ASN A 114 -16.27 8.78 -8.34
C ASN A 114 -16.63 7.76 -7.25
N LEU A 115 -17.81 7.88 -6.66
CA LEU A 115 -18.30 6.88 -5.72
C LEU A 115 -18.92 5.70 -6.50
N ASN A 116 -18.59 4.47 -6.11
CA ASN A 116 -19.04 3.28 -6.84
C ASN A 116 -20.59 3.18 -6.87
N ASP A 117 -21.13 3.01 -8.07
CA ASP A 117 -22.58 2.82 -8.36
C ASP A 117 -22.86 1.39 -8.85
N GLU A 118 -21.92 0.45 -8.66
CA GLU A 118 -22.17 -0.98 -8.80
C GLU A 118 -23.14 -1.49 -7.73
N GLN A 119 -23.92 -2.52 -8.10
CA GLN A 119 -24.86 -3.14 -7.18
C GLN A 119 -24.11 -3.86 -6.05
N VAL A 120 -24.60 -3.72 -4.83
CA VAL A 120 -24.12 -4.44 -3.65
C VAL A 120 -25.32 -5.04 -2.92
N PRO A 121 -25.40 -6.38 -2.79
CA PRO A 121 -24.49 -7.37 -3.33
C PRO A 121 -24.64 -7.52 -4.85
N ASP A 122 -23.54 -7.86 -5.53
CA ASP A 122 -23.56 -8.28 -6.94
C ASP A 122 -23.48 -9.81 -7.01
N ARG A 123 -24.63 -10.47 -7.17
CA ARG A 123 -24.72 -11.93 -7.18
C ARG A 123 -23.86 -12.61 -8.25
N ALA A 124 -23.45 -11.89 -9.30
CA ALA A 124 -22.52 -12.44 -10.29
C ALA A 124 -21.13 -12.73 -9.67
N LYS A 125 -20.78 -12.07 -8.56
CA LYS A 125 -19.53 -12.26 -7.80
C LYS A 125 -19.62 -13.36 -6.74
N TYR A 126 -20.77 -14.03 -6.59
CA TYR A 126 -20.92 -15.15 -5.65
C TYR A 126 -20.42 -16.45 -6.28
N GLU A 127 -19.10 -16.63 -6.38
CA GLU A 127 -18.48 -17.76 -7.09
C GLU A 127 -18.31 -19.03 -6.25
N VAL A 128 -18.20 -18.87 -4.92
CA VAL A 128 -17.98 -19.96 -3.97
C VAL A 128 -19.03 -19.91 -2.86
N ALA A 129 -19.82 -20.97 -2.75
CA ALA A 129 -20.71 -21.21 -1.63
C ALA A 129 -19.98 -22.04 -0.56
N LYS A 130 -20.09 -21.65 0.70
CA LYS A 130 -19.43 -22.39 1.80
C LYS A 130 -20.23 -22.33 3.10
N ALA A 131 -20.13 -23.40 3.87
CA ALA A 131 -20.40 -23.40 5.30
C ALA A 131 -19.06 -23.62 6.04
N PRO A 132 -18.60 -22.66 6.84
CA PRO A 132 -17.32 -22.76 7.54
C PRO A 132 -17.21 -24.06 8.36
N GLY A 133 -16.19 -24.87 8.07
CA GLY A 133 -15.95 -26.13 8.78
C GLY A 133 -16.76 -27.35 8.29
N GLU A 134 -17.65 -27.18 7.30
CA GLU A 134 -18.48 -28.28 6.80
C GLU A 134 -18.26 -28.57 5.31
N TRP A 135 -18.44 -27.58 4.44
CA TRP A 135 -18.37 -27.78 2.99
C TRP A 135 -18.01 -26.50 2.24
N VAL A 136 -17.43 -26.70 1.05
CA VAL A 136 -17.11 -25.65 0.08
C VAL A 136 -17.49 -26.18 -1.31
N LEU A 137 -18.26 -25.39 -2.05
CA LEU A 137 -18.77 -25.76 -3.37
C LEU A 137 -18.55 -24.59 -4.34
N GLN A 138 -18.31 -24.92 -5.61
CA GLN A 138 -18.58 -23.95 -6.66
C GLN A 138 -20.08 -23.60 -6.61
N THR A 139 -20.40 -22.31 -6.65
CA THR A 139 -21.78 -21.85 -6.50
C THR A 139 -22.71 -22.52 -7.52
N PRO A 140 -23.68 -23.35 -7.07
CA PRO A 140 -24.64 -23.97 -7.96
C PRO A 140 -25.54 -22.94 -8.64
N ALA A 141 -26.24 -23.32 -9.71
CA ALA A 141 -27.21 -22.44 -10.36
C ALA A 141 -28.27 -21.92 -9.36
N SER A 142 -28.76 -20.70 -9.57
CA SER A 142 -29.65 -20.01 -8.61
C SER A 142 -30.87 -20.85 -8.20
N TRP A 143 -31.48 -21.56 -9.15
CA TRP A 143 -32.65 -22.41 -8.87
C TRP A 143 -32.31 -23.59 -7.96
N VAL A 144 -31.08 -24.12 -8.02
CA VAL A 144 -30.61 -25.18 -7.13
C VAL A 144 -30.48 -24.63 -5.72
N ARG A 145 -29.83 -23.46 -5.58
CA ARG A 145 -29.60 -22.84 -4.27
C ARG A 145 -30.90 -22.58 -3.53
N SER A 146 -31.94 -22.13 -4.23
CA SER A 146 -33.27 -21.87 -3.64
C SER A 146 -34.00 -23.12 -3.13
N LEU A 147 -33.57 -24.33 -3.51
CA LEU A 147 -34.21 -25.59 -3.11
C LEU A 147 -33.56 -26.22 -1.86
N PHE A 148 -32.34 -25.82 -1.53
CA PHE A 148 -31.57 -26.39 -0.41
C PHE A 148 -31.34 -25.33 0.65
N PRO A 149 -31.99 -25.43 1.83
CA PRO A 149 -31.88 -24.42 2.89
C PRO A 149 -30.44 -24.04 3.28
N PRO A 150 -29.47 -24.98 3.40
CA PRO A 150 -28.09 -24.60 3.72
C PRO A 150 -27.42 -23.70 2.67
N LEU A 151 -27.80 -23.82 1.39
CA LEU A 151 -27.30 -22.95 0.32
C LEU A 151 -27.96 -21.57 0.34
N VAL A 152 -29.26 -21.52 0.70
CA VAL A 152 -29.96 -20.25 0.94
C VAL A 152 -29.28 -19.48 2.06
N ASP A 153 -29.07 -20.12 3.21
CA ASP A 153 -28.42 -19.50 4.36
C ASP A 153 -26.99 -19.03 4.03
N ALA A 154 -26.24 -19.79 3.24
CA ALA A 154 -24.90 -19.41 2.81
C ALA A 154 -24.88 -18.21 1.85
N GLU A 155 -25.87 -18.11 0.96
CA GLU A 155 -26.03 -16.97 0.06
C GLU A 155 -26.47 -15.72 0.83
N GLU A 156 -27.42 -15.85 1.76
CA GLU A 156 -27.87 -14.74 2.61
C GLU A 156 -26.76 -14.16 3.48
N ARG A 157 -25.97 -15.00 4.15
CA ARG A 157 -24.79 -14.56 4.92
C ARG A 157 -23.79 -13.82 4.05
N TRP A 158 -23.50 -14.35 2.86
CA TRP A 158 -22.61 -13.68 1.92
C TRP A 158 -23.17 -12.32 1.47
N GLU A 159 -24.46 -12.22 1.17
CA GLU A 159 -25.09 -10.95 0.83
C GLU A 159 -24.99 -9.91 1.97
N GLU A 160 -25.20 -10.34 3.21
CA GLU A 160 -25.07 -9.51 4.40
C GLU A 160 -23.62 -9.03 4.61
N GLU A 161 -22.64 -9.92 4.47
CA GLU A 161 -21.21 -9.59 4.54
C GLU A 161 -20.84 -8.53 3.48
N GLN A 162 -21.27 -8.70 2.23
CA GLN A 162 -21.01 -7.73 1.16
C GLN A 162 -21.63 -6.35 1.45
N ARG A 163 -22.87 -6.32 1.95
CA ARG A 163 -23.52 -5.06 2.36
C ARG A 163 -22.76 -4.40 3.52
N TYR A 164 -22.37 -5.18 4.52
CA TYR A 164 -21.63 -4.68 5.68
C TYR A 164 -20.27 -4.11 5.30
N GLU A 165 -19.50 -4.81 4.46
CA GLU A 165 -18.20 -4.34 3.96
C GLU A 165 -18.33 -3.05 3.15
N ALA A 166 -19.32 -2.97 2.26
CA ALA A 166 -19.57 -1.75 1.49
C ALA A 166 -19.95 -0.55 2.37
N LEU A 167 -20.76 -0.77 3.40
CA LEU A 167 -21.10 0.26 4.39
C LEU A 167 -19.87 0.69 5.21
N CYS A 168 -19.02 -0.26 5.62
CA CYS A 168 -17.75 0.04 6.30
C CYS A 168 -16.82 0.87 5.41
N LEU A 169 -16.71 0.51 4.14
CA LEU A 169 -15.88 1.23 3.17
C LEU A 169 -16.40 2.66 2.95
N LEU A 170 -17.72 2.81 2.77
CA LEU A 170 -18.36 4.11 2.66
C LEU A 170 -18.15 4.96 3.91
N TYR A 171 -18.33 4.38 5.10
CA TYR A 171 -18.07 5.04 6.37
C TYR A 171 -16.63 5.55 6.46
N VAL A 172 -15.63 4.72 6.11
CA VAL A 172 -14.24 5.16 6.07
C VAL A 172 -14.08 6.35 5.12
N ALA A 173 -14.59 6.24 3.89
CA ALA A 173 -14.48 7.27 2.86
C ALA A 173 -15.05 8.64 3.31
N LEU A 174 -16.23 8.63 3.94
CA LEU A 174 -16.92 9.85 4.38
C LEU A 174 -16.29 10.47 5.63
N THR A 175 -15.60 9.67 6.47
CA THR A 175 -15.05 10.13 7.76
C THR A 175 -13.57 10.49 7.72
N ARG A 176 -12.92 10.45 6.54
CA ARG A 176 -11.50 10.83 6.42
C ARG A 176 -11.26 12.34 6.46
N ALA A 177 -12.28 13.15 6.15
CA ALA A 177 -12.19 14.61 6.09
C ALA A 177 -12.31 15.27 7.47
N LYS A 178 -11.50 16.30 7.72
CA LYS A 178 -11.59 17.15 8.92
C LYS A 178 -12.35 18.45 8.68
N GLN A 179 -12.19 19.05 7.50
CA GLN A 179 -12.73 20.38 7.17
C GLN A 179 -13.66 20.35 5.97
N GLY A 180 -13.31 19.60 4.91
CA GLY A 180 -14.11 19.56 3.68
C GLY A 180 -14.22 18.16 3.08
N LEU A 181 -15.45 17.74 2.77
CA LEU A 181 -15.74 16.50 2.07
C LEU A 181 -16.49 16.82 0.77
N TYR A 182 -15.90 16.41 -0.36
CA TYR A 182 -16.48 16.60 -1.68
C TYR A 182 -16.74 15.23 -2.30
N VAL A 183 -18.00 14.91 -2.56
CA VAL A 183 -18.40 13.61 -3.12
C VAL A 183 -19.02 13.80 -4.49
N PHE A 184 -18.36 13.25 -5.51
CA PHE A 184 -18.85 13.26 -6.88
C PHE A 184 -19.58 11.95 -7.16
N LEU A 185 -20.86 12.07 -7.47
CA LEU A 185 -21.71 10.94 -7.80
C LEU A 185 -21.77 10.75 -9.31
N PRO A 186 -21.71 9.51 -9.82
CA PRO A 186 -21.93 9.24 -11.23
C PRO A 186 -23.35 9.67 -11.64
N LYS A 187 -23.53 9.97 -12.92
CA LYS A 187 -24.86 10.24 -13.47
C LYS A 187 -25.75 9.01 -13.31
N GLU A 188 -27.00 9.26 -12.95
CA GLU A 188 -27.99 8.19 -12.87
C GLU A 188 -28.17 7.55 -14.25
N SER A 189 -28.14 6.22 -14.30
CA SER A 189 -28.39 5.52 -15.56
C SER A 189 -29.85 5.71 -15.99
N LYS A 190 -30.05 6.26 -17.19
CA LYS A 190 -31.38 6.40 -17.79
C LYS A 190 -32.11 5.05 -17.96
N SER A 191 -31.38 3.95 -18.06
CA SER A 191 -31.97 2.62 -18.23
C SER A 191 -32.62 2.06 -16.95
N ARG A 192 -32.29 2.59 -15.77
CA ARG A 192 -32.85 2.08 -14.49
C ARG A 192 -34.26 2.59 -14.21
N GLY A 193 -34.67 3.73 -14.80
CA GLY A 193 -36.01 4.29 -14.63
C GLY A 193 -36.46 4.31 -13.17
N LYS A 194 -37.64 3.73 -12.88
CA LYS A 194 -38.21 3.65 -11.52
C LYS A 194 -37.41 2.79 -10.53
N ALA A 195 -36.53 1.91 -11.01
CA ALA A 195 -35.71 1.04 -10.15
C ALA A 195 -34.46 1.76 -9.59
N ALA A 196 -34.14 2.98 -10.06
CA ALA A 196 -33.00 3.75 -9.56
C ALA A 196 -33.09 3.99 -8.05
N ALA A 197 -34.30 4.23 -7.51
CA ALA A 197 -34.53 4.43 -6.08
C ALA A 197 -34.26 3.17 -5.23
N ASN A 198 -34.30 1.96 -5.81
CA ASN A 198 -34.04 0.73 -5.06
C ASN A 198 -32.66 0.13 -5.37
N TRP A 199 -31.81 0.88 -6.09
CA TRP A 199 -30.49 0.41 -6.48
C TRP A 199 -29.54 0.41 -5.28
N SER A 200 -29.26 -0.77 -4.73
CA SER A 200 -28.37 -0.89 -3.59
C SER A 200 -26.91 -0.66 -4.01
N SER A 201 -26.41 0.56 -3.85
CA SER A 201 -25.02 0.95 -4.13
C SER A 201 -24.59 2.07 -3.20
N MET A 202 -23.27 2.25 -3.02
CA MET A 202 -22.74 3.35 -2.20
C MET A 202 -23.15 4.72 -2.74
N ALA A 203 -23.08 4.91 -4.07
CA ALA A 203 -23.48 6.17 -4.71
C ALA A 203 -24.96 6.50 -4.48
N ASN A 204 -25.85 5.51 -4.58
CA ASN A 204 -27.28 5.72 -4.41
C ASN A 204 -27.65 5.96 -2.93
N ILE A 205 -26.97 5.30 -1.97
CA ILE A 205 -27.15 5.59 -0.54
C ILE A 205 -26.86 7.06 -0.25
N VAL A 206 -25.74 7.60 -0.75
CA VAL A 206 -25.41 9.02 -0.58
C VAL A 206 -26.46 9.91 -1.26
N ARG A 207 -26.86 9.57 -2.49
CA ARG A 207 -27.87 10.33 -3.25
C ARG A 207 -29.20 10.44 -2.51
N GLN A 208 -29.64 9.37 -1.86
CA GLN A 208 -30.92 9.35 -1.13
C GLN A 208 -30.83 10.00 0.24
N SER A 209 -29.64 9.95 0.86
CA SER A 209 -29.41 10.54 2.18
C SER A 209 -29.26 12.05 2.11
N VAL A 210 -28.82 12.59 0.97
CA VAL A 210 -28.58 14.01 0.76
C VAL A 210 -29.70 14.60 -0.10
N GLY A 211 -30.59 15.37 0.52
CA GLY A 211 -31.75 15.98 -0.17
C GLY A 211 -31.34 17.04 -1.19
N ASP A 212 -30.54 18.02 -0.78
CA ASP A 212 -30.04 19.09 -1.65
C ASP A 212 -28.56 18.83 -1.99
N TYR A 213 -28.30 18.31 -3.18
CA TYR A 213 -26.95 18.29 -3.73
C TYR A 213 -26.79 19.41 -4.76
N GLN A 214 -25.71 20.17 -4.65
CA GLN A 214 -25.37 21.13 -5.68
C GLN A 214 -24.87 20.37 -6.91
N SER A 215 -25.66 20.39 -7.99
CA SER A 215 -25.14 20.13 -9.34
C SER A 215 -24.28 21.33 -9.76
N ALA A 216 -23.17 21.58 -9.07
CA ALA A 216 -22.33 22.72 -9.33
C ALA A 216 -21.56 22.51 -10.66
N PRO A 217 -21.67 23.43 -11.63
CA PRO A 217 -20.83 23.40 -12.82
C PRO A 217 -19.41 23.80 -12.43
N GLY A 218 -18.57 22.85 -11.98
CA GLY A 218 -17.10 22.97 -11.93
C GLY A 218 -16.45 24.11 -11.12
N GLU A 219 -17.21 25.04 -10.52
CA GLU A 219 -16.67 26.25 -9.87
C GLU A 219 -16.30 26.08 -8.39
N TRP A 220 -16.54 24.91 -7.82
CA TRP A 220 -16.28 24.60 -6.40
C TRP A 220 -14.83 24.83 -5.91
N PRO A 221 -13.76 24.79 -6.72
CA PRO A 221 -12.42 25.13 -6.23
C PRO A 221 -12.25 26.59 -5.83
N LYS A 222 -13.12 27.50 -6.32
CA LYS A 222 -13.03 28.95 -6.04
C LYS A 222 -13.47 29.33 -4.64
N CYS A 223 -14.11 28.41 -3.90
CA CYS A 223 -14.72 28.69 -2.59
C CYS A 223 -13.87 28.21 -1.40
N VAL A 224 -12.65 27.72 -1.63
CA VAL A 224 -11.77 27.28 -0.54
C VAL A 224 -10.73 28.37 -0.28
N GLU A 225 -10.90 29.09 0.82
CA GLU A 225 -9.90 30.05 1.29
C GLU A 225 -8.54 29.34 1.45
N PRO A 226 -7.44 29.92 0.94
CA PRO A 226 -6.11 29.36 1.13
C PRO A 226 -5.84 29.12 2.61
N ARG A 227 -5.33 27.93 2.95
CA ARG A 227 -4.88 27.64 4.31
C ARG A 227 -3.83 28.67 4.70
N GLU A 228 -4.10 29.46 5.73
CA GLU A 228 -3.06 30.24 6.38
C GLU A 228 -1.95 29.28 6.80
N VAL A 229 -0.77 29.46 6.19
CA VAL A 229 0.43 28.76 6.62
C VAL A 229 0.75 29.34 7.99
N LYS A 230 0.31 28.67 9.06
CA LYS A 230 0.76 29.02 10.41
C LYS A 230 2.27 28.84 10.42
N GLU A 231 2.99 29.95 10.55
CA GLU A 231 4.40 29.91 10.93
C GLU A 231 4.46 29.21 12.28
N PHE A 232 4.92 27.97 12.27
CA PHE A 232 5.21 27.29 13.52
C PHE A 232 6.35 28.09 14.17
N PRO A 233 6.22 28.47 15.45
CA PRO A 233 7.34 29.07 16.15
C PRO A 233 8.53 28.13 15.98
N LYS A 234 9.70 28.68 15.66
CA LYS A 234 10.94 27.90 15.61
C LYS A 234 10.96 27.03 16.86
N LEU A 235 11.05 25.71 16.65
CA LEU A 235 11.17 24.77 17.75
C LEU A 235 12.23 25.33 18.70
N PRO A 236 11.99 25.34 20.01
CA PRO A 236 12.99 25.81 20.96
C PRO A 236 14.29 25.07 20.66
N ALA A 237 15.41 25.78 20.70
CA ALA A 237 16.71 25.15 20.56
C ALA A 237 16.78 24.01 21.57
N LEU A 238 16.76 22.79 21.06
CA LEU A 238 16.96 21.62 21.89
C LEU A 238 18.36 21.78 22.50
N GLY A 239 18.48 21.53 23.80
CA GLY A 239 19.79 21.48 24.44
C GLY A 239 20.67 20.41 23.81
N ASP A 240 21.91 20.32 24.26
CA ASP A 240 22.86 19.32 23.77
C ASP A 240 22.21 17.93 23.72
N ALA A 241 22.39 17.26 22.58
CA ALA A 241 21.82 15.95 22.35
C ALA A 241 22.27 15.01 23.48
N VAL A 242 21.33 14.62 24.34
CA VAL A 242 21.59 13.53 25.29
C VAL A 242 21.59 12.26 24.44
N PRO A 243 22.72 11.54 24.33
CA PRO A 243 22.74 10.30 23.58
C PRO A 243 21.69 9.37 24.19
N LEU A 244 20.73 8.95 23.37
CA LEU A 244 19.80 7.89 23.75
C LEU A 244 20.66 6.70 24.18
N ARG A 245 20.40 6.13 25.36
CA ARG A 245 20.97 4.82 25.70
C ARG A 245 20.68 3.91 24.52
N GLU A 246 21.74 3.36 23.93
CA GLU A 246 21.58 2.44 22.82
C GLU A 246 20.59 1.35 23.22
N ARG A 247 19.52 1.19 22.44
CA ARG A 247 18.69 0.01 22.52
C ARG A 247 19.56 -1.15 22.07
N THR A 248 20.06 -1.92 23.03
CA THR A 248 20.60 -3.25 22.79
C THR A 248 19.45 -4.16 22.37
N THR A 249 19.20 -4.24 21.07
CA THR A 249 18.41 -5.35 20.52
C THR A 249 19.29 -6.60 20.54
N PRO A 250 18.78 -7.78 20.95
CA PRO A 250 19.57 -9.02 21.06
C PRO A 250 20.35 -9.38 19.79
N SER A 251 19.86 -8.93 18.63
CA SER A 251 20.48 -9.16 17.32
C SER A 251 21.72 -8.30 17.02
N LYS A 252 22.04 -7.26 17.81
CA LYS A 252 23.21 -6.40 17.60
C LYS A 252 24.50 -6.88 18.27
N LEU A 253 24.45 -7.91 19.13
CA LEU A 253 25.63 -8.59 19.68
C LEU A 253 25.90 -9.89 18.90
N LYS A 254 26.22 -9.76 17.62
CA LYS A 254 26.99 -10.79 16.89
C LYS A 254 28.33 -10.20 16.49
N SER A 255 29.19 -9.95 17.46
CA SER A 255 30.61 -9.86 17.21
C SER A 255 31.37 -10.56 18.33
N SER A 256 32.12 -11.58 17.92
CA SER A 256 33.27 -12.20 18.59
C SER A 256 33.07 -12.75 20.01
N GLY A 257 33.28 -14.06 20.12
CA GLY A 257 33.12 -14.85 21.34
C GLY A 257 33.76 -14.25 22.58
N ALA A 258 32.94 -14.15 23.63
CA ALA A 258 33.32 -14.33 25.01
C ALA A 258 32.01 -14.52 25.78
N GLY A 259 31.93 -15.58 26.59
CA GLY A 259 30.73 -15.85 27.38
C GLY A 259 30.37 -14.67 28.28
N PHE A 260 29.10 -14.26 28.24
CA PHE A 260 28.54 -13.44 29.31
C PHE A 260 27.16 -13.97 29.70
N ARG A 261 27.03 -14.24 31.00
CA ARG A 261 25.87 -14.82 31.68
C ARG A 261 24.67 -13.89 31.50
N GLY A 262 23.71 -14.31 30.68
CA GLY A 262 22.37 -13.71 30.63
C GLY A 262 21.67 -13.90 31.97
N GLY A 263 20.91 -12.89 32.42
CA GLY A 263 20.14 -12.95 33.66
C GLY A 263 19.20 -14.16 33.71
N ALA A 264 18.83 -14.58 34.92
CA ALA A 264 18.14 -15.84 35.20
C ALA A 264 16.95 -16.16 34.27
N GLY A 265 16.19 -15.15 33.83
CA GLY A 265 15.05 -15.35 32.92
C GLY A 265 15.42 -15.76 31.48
N ALA A 266 16.56 -15.30 30.95
CA ALA A 266 17.00 -15.67 29.60
C ALA A 266 17.54 -17.11 29.54
N ALA A 267 18.18 -17.56 30.62
CA ALA A 267 18.60 -18.95 30.76
C ALA A 267 17.39 -19.89 30.82
N VAL A 268 16.38 -19.55 31.62
CA VAL A 268 15.12 -20.31 31.71
C VAL A 268 14.40 -20.33 30.36
N GLY A 269 14.33 -19.21 29.64
CA GLY A 269 13.68 -19.15 28.34
C GLY A 269 14.34 -20.03 27.28
N LEU A 270 15.67 -20.09 27.25
CA LEU A 270 16.41 -20.98 26.34
C LEU A 270 16.18 -22.45 26.68
N GLU A 271 16.16 -22.78 27.97
CA GLU A 271 15.96 -24.14 28.46
C GLU A 271 14.53 -24.65 28.18
N VAL A 272 13.52 -23.79 28.36
CA VAL A 272 12.14 -24.09 27.94
C VAL A 272 12.06 -24.36 26.43
N HIS A 273 12.75 -23.55 25.62
CA HIS A 273 12.73 -23.72 24.17
C HIS A 273 13.38 -25.04 23.73
N GLN A 274 14.49 -25.43 24.37
CA GLN A 274 15.17 -26.71 24.13
C GLN A 274 14.30 -27.91 24.55
N LEU A 275 13.55 -27.79 25.64
CA LEU A 275 12.61 -28.82 26.08
C LEU A 275 11.42 -28.97 25.12
N PHE A 276 10.93 -27.89 24.50
CA PHE A 276 9.91 -28.01 23.46
C PHE A 276 10.44 -28.62 22.15
N GLU A 277 11.71 -28.40 21.81
CA GLU A 277 12.32 -29.01 20.62
C GLU A 277 12.43 -30.54 20.72
N SER A 278 12.56 -31.11 21.93
CA SER A 278 12.60 -32.56 22.12
C SER A 278 11.22 -33.24 21.99
N ILE A 279 10.13 -32.48 22.11
CA ILE A 279 8.75 -32.99 22.01
C ILE A 279 8.35 -33.29 20.57
N ALA A 280 8.95 -32.60 19.59
CA ALA A 280 8.66 -32.79 18.16
C ALA A 280 8.92 -34.23 17.66
N TRP A 281 9.61 -35.05 18.46
CA TRP A 281 10.04 -36.41 18.12
C TRP A 281 9.39 -37.50 18.99
N LEU A 282 8.44 -37.16 19.88
CA LEU A 282 7.74 -38.11 20.75
C LEU A 282 6.49 -38.69 20.09
N GLY A 283 6.19 -39.95 20.37
CA GLY A 283 4.96 -40.61 19.92
C GLY A 283 3.71 -40.16 20.68
N GLU A 284 2.51 -40.48 20.16
CA GLU A 284 1.24 -40.17 20.85
C GLU A 284 1.21 -40.78 22.26
N GLY A 285 1.11 -39.92 23.28
CA GLY A 285 1.04 -40.30 24.69
C GLY A 285 2.38 -40.37 25.42
N GLU A 286 3.50 -40.18 24.73
CA GLU A 286 4.82 -40.07 25.36
C GLU A 286 5.05 -38.65 25.89
N LYS A 287 5.57 -38.54 27.12
CA LYS A 287 5.94 -37.25 27.73
C LYS A 287 7.46 -37.10 27.75
N PRO A 288 7.99 -35.90 27.46
CA PRO A 288 9.42 -35.65 27.56
C PRO A 288 9.87 -35.79 29.02
N GLU A 289 11.09 -36.28 29.26
CA GLU A 289 11.72 -36.15 30.56
C GLU A 289 12.05 -34.67 30.82
N THR A 290 11.33 -34.06 31.76
CA THR A 290 11.51 -32.66 32.14
C THR A 290 12.37 -32.53 33.40
N PRO A 291 13.36 -31.61 33.44
CA PRO A 291 14.17 -31.37 34.63
C PRO A 291 13.35 -30.71 35.74
N GLN A 292 13.66 -31.01 37.01
CA GLN A 292 13.00 -30.41 38.19
C GLN A 292 13.49 -28.97 38.46
N ASN A 293 13.35 -28.11 37.47
CA ASN A 293 13.63 -26.69 37.55
C ASN A 293 12.46 -25.88 36.96
N LEU A 294 12.55 -24.55 37.04
CA LEU A 294 11.46 -23.66 36.61
C LEU A 294 11.07 -23.87 35.14
N ALA A 295 12.03 -24.20 34.27
CA ALA A 295 11.76 -24.49 32.86
C ALA A 295 10.95 -25.78 32.68
N GLY A 296 11.32 -26.86 33.36
CA GLY A 296 10.57 -28.12 33.33
C GLY A 296 9.16 -27.98 33.88
N MET A 297 8.97 -27.24 34.98
CA MET A 297 7.64 -26.98 35.54
C MET A 297 6.72 -26.22 34.58
N ILE A 298 7.26 -25.28 33.80
CA ILE A 298 6.49 -24.53 32.79
C ILE A 298 6.05 -25.45 31.65
N VAL A 299 6.95 -26.33 31.18
CA VAL A 299 6.64 -27.28 30.11
C VAL A 299 5.62 -28.33 30.58
N ASP A 300 5.78 -28.87 31.79
CA ASP A 300 4.82 -29.83 32.37
C ASP A 300 3.42 -29.24 32.51
N HIS A 301 3.31 -27.98 32.94
CA HIS A 301 2.02 -27.29 33.05
C HIS A 301 1.39 -27.04 31.68
N ALA A 302 2.19 -26.76 30.65
CA ALA A 302 1.70 -26.57 29.28
C ALA A 302 1.21 -27.87 28.64
N LEU A 303 1.78 -29.02 29.00
CA LEU A 303 1.42 -30.35 28.49
C LEU A 303 0.33 -31.05 29.30
N ALA A 304 -0.16 -30.43 30.38
CA ALA A 304 -1.23 -30.96 31.22
C ALA A 304 -2.65 -30.54 30.78
N VAL A 305 -2.78 -29.78 29.69
CA VAL A 305 -4.03 -29.33 29.05
C VAL A 305 -4.33 -30.19 27.83
#